data_AF-A0A9X6X7A5-F1
#
_entry.id   AF-A0A9X6X7A5-F1
#
_cell.length_a   1.000
_cell.length_b   1.000
_cell.length_c   1.000
_cell.angle_alpha   90.00
_cell.angle_beta   90.00
_cell.angle_gamma   90.00
#
_symmetry.space_group_name_H-M   'P 1'
#
loop_
_entity.id
_entity.type
_entity.pdbx_description
1 polymer ?
#
loop_
_entity_poly.entity_id
_entity_poly.type
_entity_poly.pdbx_seq_one_letter_code
_entity_poly.pdbx_strand_id
1 'polypeptide(L)' 'MSITVKVSDLLKIATKLTKDDIEYVELAIIESELFEGDVLPATLNFDAYDGEGGGIDYESIEEVKISATYKFD' A
#
# COMPACT_ATOMS: atom_id res chain seq x y z
N MET A 1 -11.51 6.32 -5.51
CA MET A 1 -11.77 4.99 -4.90
C MET A 1 -11.01 4.92 -3.58
N SER A 2 -11.43 4.10 -2.62
CA SER A 2 -10.68 3.88 -1.37
C SER A 2 -10.66 2.39 -1.05
N ILE A 3 -9.58 1.92 -0.43
CA ILE A 3 -9.44 0.54 0.05
C ILE A 3 -9.19 0.55 1.56
N THR A 4 -9.38 -0.59 2.22
CA THR A 4 -8.99 -0.78 3.62
C THR A 4 -7.73 -1.61 3.69
N VAL A 5 -6.76 -1.19 4.50
CA VAL A 5 -5.48 -1.89 4.71
C VAL A 5 -5.20 -2.03 6.20
N LYS A 6 -4.30 -2.94 6.58
CA LYS A 6 -3.87 -3.07 7.97
C LYS A 6 -2.96 -1.89 8.36
N VAL A 7 -3.28 -1.27 9.50
CA VAL A 7 -2.46 -0.18 10.07
C VAL A 7 -1.02 -0.64 10.35
N SER A 8 -0.82 -1.89 10.74
CA SER A 8 0.52 -2.45 10.96
C SER A 8 1.36 -2.47 9.69
N ASP A 9 0.75 -2.71 8.54
CA ASP A 9 1.48 -2.77 7.27
C ASP A 9 1.80 -1.35 6.77
N LEU A 10 0.86 -0.40 6.96
CA LEU A 10 1.14 1.03 6.77
C LEU A 10 2.33 1.50 7.61
N LEU A 11 2.36 1.13 8.90
CA LEU A 11 3.44 1.50 9.80
C LEU A 11 4.79 0.94 9.35
N LYS A 12 4.84 -0.29 8.83
CA LYS A 12 6.08 -0.87 8.29
C LYS A 12 6.63 -0.04 7.14
N ILE A 13 5.78 0.33 6.18
CA ILE A 13 6.21 1.13 5.02
C ILE A 13 6.62 2.55 5.45
N ALA A 14 5.84 3.22 6.30
CA ALA A 14 6.19 4.53 6.85
C ALA A 14 7.54 4.52 7.59
N THR A 15 7.83 3.43 8.31
CA THR A 15 9.12 3.25 9.00
C THR A 15 10.27 3.08 8.00
N LYS A 16 10.07 2.35 6.89
CA LYS A 16 11.06 2.22 5.81
C LYS A 16 11.34 3.59 5.18
N LEU A 17 10.30 4.30 4.75
CA LEU A 17 10.41 5.66 4.17
C LEU A 17 11.18 6.61 5.07
N THR A 18 10.84 6.64 6.37
CA THR A 18 11.53 7.50 7.34
C THR A 18 12.99 7.11 7.52
N LYS A 19 13.31 5.81 7.51
CA LYS A 19 14.70 5.33 7.67
C LYS A 19 15.57 5.69 6.47
N ASP A 20 14.97 5.80 5.30
CA ASP A 20 15.65 6.15 4.05
C ASP A 20 15.62 7.67 3.78
N ASP A 21 15.28 8.48 4.80
CA ASP A 21 15.19 9.94 4.73
C ASP A 21 14.22 10.46 3.64
N ILE A 22 13.21 9.65 3.27
CA ILE A 22 12.19 10.03 2.29
C ILE A 22 11.14 10.93 2.96
N GLU A 23 10.99 12.15 2.43
CA GLU A 23 10.02 13.13 2.94
C GLU A 23 8.66 13.07 2.24
N TYR A 24 8.64 12.67 0.96
CA TYR A 24 7.44 12.63 0.12
C TYR A 24 7.26 11.26 -0.53
N VAL A 25 6.04 10.73 -0.48
CA VAL A 25 5.66 9.46 -1.10
C VAL A 25 4.43 9.66 -1.99
N GLU A 26 4.46 9.06 -3.17
CA GLU A 26 3.33 8.93 -4.07
C GLU A 26 2.53 7.68 -3.70
N LEU A 27 1.21 7.84 -3.60
CA LEU A 27 0.29 6.76 -3.25
C LEU A 27 -0.65 6.49 -4.42
N ALA A 28 -0.61 5.27 -4.95
CA ALA A 28 -1.49 4.83 -6.03
C ALA A 28 -2.31 3.62 -5.60
N ILE A 29 -3.60 3.62 -5.93
CA ILE A 29 -4.45 2.44 -5.76
C ILE A 29 -4.49 1.69 -7.09
N ILE A 30 -4.04 0.43 -7.08
CA ILE A 30 -4.22 -0.49 -8.20
C ILE A 30 -5.51 -1.28 -7.95
N GLU A 31 -6.43 -1.24 -8.90
CA GLU A 31 -7.73 -1.90 -8.77
C GLU A 31 -7.58 -3.42 -8.82
N SER A 32 -8.54 -4.14 -8.21
CA SER A 32 -8.58 -5.60 -8.28
C SER A 32 -8.73 -6.07 -9.73
N GLU A 33 -7.99 -7.09 -10.11
CA GLU A 33 -8.04 -7.66 -11.46
C GLU A 33 -8.20 -9.19 -11.45
N LEU A 34 -8.74 -9.72 -12.55
CA LEU A 34 -8.82 -11.16 -12.78
C LEU A 34 -7.56 -11.60 -13.51
N PHE A 35 -6.72 -12.39 -12.85
CA PHE A 35 -5.48 -12.90 -13.40
C PHE A 35 -5.45 -14.42 -13.30
N GLU A 36 -5.32 -15.11 -14.44
CA GLU A 36 -5.27 -16.59 -14.53
C GLU A 36 -6.44 -17.33 -13.83
N GLY A 37 -7.59 -16.68 -13.68
CA GLY A 37 -8.79 -17.25 -13.05
C GLY A 37 -8.95 -16.89 -11.58
N ASP A 38 -7.96 -16.25 -10.96
CA ASP A 38 -8.00 -15.75 -9.60
C ASP A 38 -8.25 -14.23 -9.57
N VAL A 39 -9.01 -13.77 -8.58
CA VAL A 39 -9.22 -12.33 -8.36
C VAL A 39 -8.12 -11.83 -7.44
N LEU A 40 -7.22 -11.02 -7.99
CA LEU A 40 -6.20 -10.33 -7.22
C LEU A 40 -6.85 -9.17 -6.45
N PRO A 41 -6.57 -9.01 -5.14
CA PRO A 41 -7.09 -7.90 -4.36
C PRO A 41 -6.54 -6.58 -4.89
N ALA A 42 -7.29 -5.49 -4.70
CA ALA A 42 -6.76 -4.15 -4.94
C ALA A 42 -5.56 -3.90 -4.01
N THR A 43 -4.61 -3.08 -4.45
CA THR A 43 -3.41 -2.76 -3.65
C THR A 43 -3.20 -1.26 -3.52
N LEU A 44 -2.55 -0.84 -2.44
CA LEU A 44 -2.00 0.50 -2.26
C LEU A 44 -0.49 0.43 -2.51
N ASN A 45 -0.03 1.03 -3.60
CA ASN A 45 1.38 1.17 -3.96
C ASN A 45 2.00 2.41 -3.32
N PHE A 46 3.28 2.29 -2.98
CA PHE A 46 4.11 3.34 -2.41
C PHE A 46 5.33 3.54 -3.28
N ASP A 47 5.37 4.64 -4.01
CA ASP A 47 6.50 5.03 -4.84
C ASP A 47 7.08 6.34 -4.31
N ALA A 48 8.40 6.49 -4.32
CA ALA A 48 9.06 7.72 -3.88
C ALA A 48 10.17 8.13 -4.85
N TYR A 49 10.68 9.34 -4.65
CA TYR A 49 11.82 9.86 -5.38
C TYR A 49 13.01 9.99 -4.45
N ASP A 50 14.19 9.60 -4.93
CA ASP A 50 15.46 9.69 -4.18
C ASP A 50 16.04 11.12 -4.12
N GLY A 51 15.44 12.07 -4.83
CA GLY A 51 15.92 13.45 -4.94
C GLY A 51 17.02 13.67 -5.99
N GLU A 52 17.53 12.60 -6.61
CA GLU A 52 18.56 12.61 -7.66
C GLU A 52 18.02 12.25 -9.04
N GLY A 53 16.69 12.06 -9.15
CA GLY A 53 15.99 11.72 -10.38
C GLY A 53 15.69 10.22 -10.53
N GLY A 54 15.97 9.42 -9.50
CA GLY A 54 15.56 8.03 -9.40
C GLY A 54 14.22 7.86 -8.68
N GLY A 55 13.52 6.78 -9.03
CA GLY A 55 12.33 6.31 -8.35
C GLY A 55 12.66 5.10 -7.46
N ILE A 56 12.03 5.04 -6.29
CA ILE A 56 12.15 3.93 -5.33
C ILE A 56 10.77 3.32 -5.11
N ASP A 57 10.64 2.02 -5.36
CA ASP A 57 9.45 1.22 -5.06
C ASP A 57 9.52 0.70 -3.62
N TYR A 58 8.52 1.05 -2.81
CA TYR A 58 8.40 0.67 -1.39
C TYR A 58 7.42 -0.48 -1.15
N GLU A 59 7.13 -1.30 -2.16
CA GLU A 59 6.17 -2.39 -2.14
C GLU A 59 4.71 -1.90 -2.08
N SER A 60 3.79 -2.87 -2.12
CA SER A 60 2.35 -2.64 -2.08
C SER A 60 1.71 -3.28 -0.85
N ILE A 61 0.60 -2.70 -0.39
CA ILE A 61 -0.23 -3.32 0.65
C ILE A 61 -1.55 -3.77 0.03
N GLU A 62 -1.87 -5.05 0.17
CA GLU A 62 -3.13 -5.61 -0.29
C GLU A 62 -4.33 -5.12 0.53
N GLU A 63 -5.45 -4.92 -0.15
CA GLU A 63 -6.73 -4.63 0.45
C GLU A 63 -7.17 -5.79 1.38
N VAL A 64 -7.68 -5.42 2.56
CA VAL A 64 -8.40 -6.33 3.43
C VAL A 64 -9.89 -6.03 3.41
N LYS A 65 -10.71 -7.07 3.19
CA LYS A 65 -12.16 -6.98 3.34
C LYS A 65 -12.50 -7.25 4.81
N ILE A 66 -12.94 -6.21 5.51
CA ILE A 66 -13.39 -6.30 6.91
C ILE A 66 -14.80 -5.72 7.05
N SER A 67 -15.55 -6.23 8.03
CA SER A 67 -16.84 -5.68 8.42
C SER A 67 -16.65 -4.38 9.22
N ALA A 68 -17.69 -3.55 9.31
CA ALA A 68 -17.69 -2.43 10.25
C ALA A 68 -17.67 -2.88 11.73
N THR A 69 -17.99 -4.15 12.00
CA THR A 69 -18.06 -4.76 13.32
C THR A 69 -16.86 -5.65 13.64
N TYR A 70 -15.78 -5.59 12.86
CA TYR A 70 -14.63 -6.53 12.93
C TYR A 70 -13.97 -6.71 14.31
N LYS A 71 -14.27 -5.86 15.29
CA LYS A 71 -13.79 -5.97 16.67
C LYS A 71 -14.69 -6.82 17.58
N PHE A 72 -15.89 -7.18 17.11
CA PHE A 72 -16.89 -7.94 17.83
C PHE A 72 -17.16 -9.32 17.20
N ASP A 73 -16.56 -9.58 16.03
CA ASP A 73 -16.63 -10.84 15.29
C ASP A 73 -15.57 -11.84 15.81
#